data_AF-A0A1I3GIH4-F1
#
_entry.id   AF-A0A1I3GIH4-F1
#
_cell.length_a   1.000
_cell.length_b   1.000
_cell.length_c   1.000
_cell.angle_alpha   90.00
_cell.angle_beta   90.00
_cell.angle_gamma   90.00
#
_symmetry.space_group_name_H-M   'P 1'
#
loop_
_entity.id
_entity.type
_entity.pdbx_description
1 polymer ?
#
loop_
_entity_poly.entity_id
_entity_poly.type
_entity_poly.pdbx_seq_one_letter_code
_entity_poly.pdbx_strand_id
1 'polypeptide(L)'
;MNLILQSLSAERNAIDRIASLADVTATDISSAGRNAWRCDDVAYSESLKALIDTACYGVGIDCAWLPSAPKLGDFKLLAMDMDSTLITIECIDEIADMQGLKPQVSAITEAAMRGEIEFNESLTRRVALLKGLDAAALQRVFDERLQLSPGAENMLAAVKAAGIKTLLVSGGFTFFTDRMKAALGLDYAHSNVLEIVDGKLTGKVVGGIVNAEEKKLTIERVCAELNIAPSQAIVMGDGANDLNMMKIAGLSVAFRAKPVVRAQASVALNFVGLDGILPILA
;
A
#
# COMPACT_ATOMS: atom_id res chain seq x y z
N MET A 1 5.66 -25.08 1.84
CA MET A 1 5.48 -23.65 1.47
C MET A 1 6.81 -22.95 1.64
N ASN A 2 7.03 -21.86 0.92
CA ASN A 2 8.18 -20.99 1.18
C ASN A 2 7.82 -20.01 2.29
N LEU A 3 8.64 -19.96 3.33
CA LEU A 3 8.57 -18.96 4.39
C LEU A 3 9.71 -17.96 4.19
N ILE A 4 9.35 -16.69 4.01
CA ILE A 4 10.32 -15.60 3.87
C ILE A 4 10.20 -14.72 5.10
N LEU A 5 11.32 -14.53 5.80
CA LEU A 5 11.45 -13.69 6.99
C LEU A 5 12.25 -12.44 6.63
N GLN A 6 11.79 -11.27 7.04
CA GLN A 6 12.44 -9.99 6.72
C GLN A 6 12.51 -9.09 7.95
N SER A 7 13.63 -8.40 8.15
CA SER A 7 13.76 -7.42 9.21
C SER A 7 14.91 -6.44 8.98
N LEU A 8 14.71 -5.18 9.39
CA LEU A 8 15.74 -4.14 9.34
C LEU A 8 16.69 -4.17 10.55
N SER A 9 16.30 -4.83 11.65
CA SER A 9 16.98 -4.73 12.94
C SER A 9 17.14 -6.07 13.66
N ALA A 10 16.46 -7.14 13.22
CA ALA A 10 16.55 -8.42 13.90
C ALA A 10 17.95 -9.03 13.77
N GLU A 11 18.51 -9.47 14.90
CA GLU A 11 19.70 -10.30 14.92
C GLU A 11 19.42 -11.65 14.27
N ARG A 12 20.45 -12.28 13.68
CA ARG A 12 20.34 -13.61 13.09
C ARG A 12 19.73 -14.65 14.03
N ASN A 13 20.04 -14.56 15.33
CA ASN A 13 19.48 -15.43 16.36
C ASN A 13 17.95 -15.34 16.45
N ALA A 14 17.34 -14.18 16.18
CA ALA A 14 15.89 -14.04 16.17
C ALA A 14 15.27 -14.74 14.96
N ILE A 15 15.91 -14.65 13.79
CA ILE A 15 15.50 -15.38 12.58
C ILE A 15 15.56 -16.89 12.82
N ASP A 16 16.66 -17.40 13.37
CA ASP A 16 16.83 -18.83 13.64
C ASP A 16 15.80 -19.34 14.66
N ARG A 17 15.46 -18.55 15.68
CA ARG A 17 14.39 -18.88 16.65
C ARG A 17 12.99 -18.91 16.04
N ILE A 18 12.70 -18.03 15.09
CA ILE A 18 11.40 -18.04 14.39
C ILE A 18 11.34 -19.25 13.45
N ALA A 19 12.40 -19.49 12.68
CA ALA A 19 12.49 -20.62 11.75
C ALA A 19 12.36 -21.97 12.48
N SER A 20 12.92 -22.09 13.69
CA SER A 20 12.79 -23.32 14.48
C SER A 20 11.38 -23.62 14.96
N LEU A 21 10.47 -22.62 15.05
CA LEU A 21 9.04 -22.87 15.29
C LEU A 21 8.40 -23.63 14.13
N ALA A 22 9.01 -23.60 12.94
CA ALA A 22 8.58 -24.28 11.73
C ALA A 22 9.40 -25.55 11.45
N ASP A 23 10.14 -26.06 12.44
CA ASP A 23 11.06 -27.19 12.33
C ASP A 23 12.20 -26.98 11.29
N VAL A 24 12.54 -25.72 10.98
CA VAL A 24 13.64 -25.38 10.07
C VAL A 24 14.93 -25.17 10.86
N THR A 25 16.01 -25.82 10.44
CA THR A 25 17.33 -25.65 11.08
C THR A 25 18.10 -24.48 10.48
N ALA A 26 19.04 -23.90 11.23
CA ALA A 26 19.79 -22.72 10.78
C ALA A 26 20.58 -22.94 9.48
N THR A 27 20.95 -24.19 9.16
CA THR A 27 21.64 -24.55 7.90
C THR A 27 20.72 -24.59 6.69
N ASP A 28 19.41 -24.72 6.90
CA ASP A 28 18.39 -24.78 5.84
C ASP A 28 17.83 -23.39 5.50
N ILE A 29 18.33 -22.34 6.17
CA ILE A 29 17.95 -20.95 5.92
C ILE A 29 18.90 -20.34 4.91
N SER A 30 18.38 -20.02 3.72
CA SER A 30 19.12 -19.32 2.69
C SER A 30 18.91 -17.80 2.78
N SER A 31 19.87 -17.01 2.26
CA SER A 31 19.69 -15.56 2.14
C SER A 31 18.83 -15.26 0.91
N ALA A 32 17.79 -14.42 1.09
CA ALA A 32 16.96 -13.88 0.01
C ALA A 32 17.28 -12.40 -0.28
N GLY A 33 18.32 -11.86 0.37
CA GLY A 33 18.70 -10.46 0.32
C GLY A 33 19.41 -10.03 1.59
N ARG A 34 19.78 -8.75 1.67
CA ARG A 34 20.52 -8.19 2.81
C ARG A 34 19.81 -8.38 4.16
N ASN A 35 18.49 -8.24 4.13
CA ASN A 35 17.61 -8.20 5.30
C ASN A 35 16.47 -9.24 5.18
N ALA A 36 16.70 -10.28 4.39
CA ALA A 36 15.68 -11.27 4.05
C ALA A 36 16.28 -12.68 4.03
N TRP A 37 15.52 -13.63 4.57
CA TRP A 37 15.89 -15.03 4.72
C TRP A 37 14.76 -15.92 4.22
N ARG A 38 15.11 -16.99 3.53
CA ARG A 38 14.18 -17.94 2.93
C ARG A 38 14.35 -19.31 3.55
N CYS A 39 13.22 -19.89 3.94
CA CYS A 39 13.11 -21.28 4.36
C CYS A 39 12.22 -21.98 3.32
N ASP A 40 12.78 -22.93 2.60
CA ASP A 40 12.09 -23.68 1.57
C ASP A 40 11.38 -24.91 2.16
N ASP A 41 10.34 -25.40 1.48
CA ASP A 41 9.62 -26.65 1.82
C ASP A 41 9.11 -26.77 3.27
N VAL A 42 8.79 -25.64 3.89
CA VAL A 42 8.24 -25.57 5.26
C VAL A 42 6.84 -26.19 5.31
N ALA A 43 6.59 -27.03 6.33
CA ALA A 43 5.26 -27.56 6.61
C ALA A 43 4.25 -26.42 6.80
N TYR A 44 3.03 -26.59 6.33
CA TYR A 44 1.99 -25.57 6.43
C TYR A 44 0.75 -26.07 7.15
N SER A 45 0.30 -25.31 8.13
CA SER A 45 -1.03 -25.39 8.72
C SER A 45 -1.45 -23.99 9.18
N GLU A 46 -2.76 -23.73 9.24
CA GLU A 46 -3.27 -22.43 9.71
C GLU A 46 -2.79 -22.12 11.15
N SER A 47 -2.67 -23.13 12.01
CA SER A 47 -2.17 -22.96 13.36
C SER A 47 -0.68 -22.61 13.41
N LEU A 48 0.14 -23.25 12.56
CA LEU A 48 1.57 -22.95 12.47
C LEU A 48 1.79 -21.55 11.87
N LYS A 49 1.04 -21.20 10.82
CA LYS A 49 1.05 -19.85 10.25
C LYS A 49 0.72 -18.81 11.32
N ALA A 50 -0.38 -18.98 12.05
CA ALA A 50 -0.80 -18.03 13.09
C ALA A 50 0.24 -17.88 14.23
N LEU A 51 0.87 -19.00 14.63
CA LEU A 51 1.95 -18.99 15.61
C LEU A 51 3.15 -18.16 15.13
N ILE A 52 3.62 -18.41 13.91
CA ILE A 52 4.79 -17.72 13.33
C ILE A 52 4.47 -16.25 13.06
N ASP A 53 3.30 -15.92 12.52
CA ASP A 53 2.89 -14.54 12.29
C ASP A 53 2.87 -13.75 13.60
N THR A 54 2.35 -14.34 14.68
CA THR A 54 2.32 -13.72 16.02
C THR A 54 3.74 -13.53 16.56
N ALA A 55 4.58 -14.56 16.45
CA ALA A 55 5.96 -14.52 16.93
C ALA A 55 6.80 -13.48 16.17
N CYS A 56 6.67 -13.43 14.84
CA CYS A 56 7.34 -12.45 13.98
C CYS A 56 6.94 -11.02 14.34
N TYR A 57 5.64 -10.77 14.46
CA TYR A 57 5.13 -9.45 14.83
C TYR A 57 5.65 -8.98 16.20
N GLY A 58 5.72 -9.89 17.19
CA GLY A 58 6.20 -9.59 18.53
C GLY A 58 7.68 -9.17 18.61
N VAL A 59 8.47 -9.45 17.58
CA VAL A 59 9.91 -9.12 17.53
C VAL A 59 10.30 -8.22 16.35
N GLY A 60 9.33 -7.65 15.63
CA GLY A 60 9.61 -6.73 14.52
C GLY A 60 10.17 -7.42 13.26
N ILE A 61 9.70 -8.62 12.97
CA ILE A 61 9.99 -9.37 11.74
C ILE A 61 8.72 -9.42 10.88
N ASP A 62 8.85 -9.18 9.59
CA ASP A 62 7.81 -9.47 8.61
C ASP A 62 7.97 -10.89 8.08
N CYS A 63 6.85 -11.60 7.91
CA CYS A 63 6.83 -12.96 7.37
C CYS A 63 5.86 -13.08 6.19
N ALA A 64 6.28 -13.81 5.16
CA ALA A 64 5.46 -14.13 3.99
C ALA A 64 5.44 -15.64 3.76
N TRP A 65 4.23 -16.17 3.59
CA TRP A 65 3.98 -17.59 3.29
C TRP A 65 3.50 -17.71 1.85
N LEU A 66 4.23 -18.46 1.03
CA LEU A 66 3.92 -18.59 -0.38
C LEU A 66 3.87 -20.06 -0.82
N PRO A 67 2.81 -20.49 -1.53
CA PRO A 67 2.70 -21.87 -2.04
C PRO A 67 3.68 -22.17 -3.17
N SER A 68 4.04 -21.16 -3.96
CA SER A 68 5.12 -21.17 -4.96
C SER A 68 5.88 -19.85 -4.82
N ALA A 69 7.13 -19.75 -5.28
CA ALA A 69 7.83 -18.46 -5.30
C ALA A 69 7.50 -17.72 -6.61
N PRO A 70 6.47 -16.85 -6.66
CA PRO A 70 6.25 -16.02 -7.83
C PRO A 70 7.49 -15.15 -8.04
N LYS A 71 7.86 -14.95 -9.30
CA LYS A 71 9.00 -14.10 -9.66
C LYS A 71 8.48 -12.75 -10.08
N LEU A 72 9.32 -11.73 -9.92
CA LEU A 72 8.98 -10.37 -10.34
C LEU A 72 8.51 -10.33 -11.82
N GLY A 73 9.14 -11.12 -12.69
CA GLY A 73 8.82 -11.22 -14.12
C GLY A 73 7.45 -11.82 -14.46
N ASP A 74 6.79 -12.49 -13.51
CA ASP A 74 5.45 -13.06 -13.69
C ASP A 74 4.37 -11.97 -13.73
N PHE A 75 4.68 -10.80 -13.16
CA PHE A 75 3.80 -9.65 -13.10
C PHE A 75 4.08 -8.66 -14.25
N LYS A 76 3.08 -7.84 -14.55
CA LYS A 76 3.08 -6.84 -15.63
C LYS A 76 2.57 -5.47 -15.20
N LEU A 77 1.87 -5.41 -14.05
CA LEU A 77 1.40 -4.18 -13.44
C LEU A 77 1.72 -4.17 -11.94
N LEU A 78 2.20 -3.04 -11.43
CA LEU A 78 2.20 -2.69 -10.01
C LEU A 78 1.18 -1.55 -9.80
N ALA A 79 0.08 -1.84 -9.13
CA ALA A 79 -0.89 -0.85 -8.70
C ALA A 79 -0.72 -0.54 -7.21
N MET A 80 -0.75 0.73 -6.84
CA MET A 80 -0.51 1.19 -5.47
C MET A 80 -1.57 2.22 -5.08
N ASP A 81 -2.03 2.17 -3.83
CA ASP A 81 -2.62 3.36 -3.22
C ASP A 81 -1.54 4.44 -2.98
N MET A 82 -2.00 5.68 -2.82
CA MET A 82 -1.15 6.84 -2.54
C MET A 82 -0.98 7.06 -1.04
N ASP A 83 -2.01 7.61 -0.40
CA ASP A 83 -2.00 7.97 1.03
C ASP A 83 -1.71 6.73 1.89
N SER A 84 -0.89 6.89 2.93
CA SER A 84 -0.43 5.82 3.84
C SER A 84 0.20 4.57 3.20
N THR A 85 0.41 4.57 1.88
CA THR A 85 0.98 3.46 1.11
C THR A 85 2.22 3.93 0.35
N LEU A 86 2.08 4.61 -0.78
CA LEU A 86 3.23 5.15 -1.53
C LEU A 86 3.85 6.37 -0.83
N ILE A 87 3.04 7.12 -0.09
CA ILE A 87 3.48 8.23 0.76
C ILE A 87 3.11 8.00 2.23
N THR A 88 3.81 8.67 3.13
CA THR A 88 3.67 8.45 4.59
C THR A 88 2.57 9.28 5.25
N ILE A 89 1.80 10.04 4.48
CA ILE A 89 0.80 10.99 4.98
C ILE A 89 -0.59 10.68 4.43
N GLU A 90 -1.60 11.26 5.07
CA GLU A 90 -2.95 11.40 4.53
C GLU A 90 -3.11 12.83 4.00
N CYS A 91 -3.11 13.02 2.67
CA CYS A 91 -3.09 14.37 2.09
C CYS A 91 -4.23 15.28 2.61
N ILE A 92 -5.44 14.73 2.79
CA ILE A 92 -6.59 15.51 3.28
C ILE A 92 -6.42 16.01 4.71
N ASP A 93 -5.78 15.22 5.59
CA ASP A 93 -5.53 15.59 6.97
C ASP A 93 -4.47 16.70 7.04
N GLU A 94 -3.45 16.63 6.20
CA GLU A 94 -2.40 17.66 6.10
C GLU A 94 -2.93 18.98 5.53
N ILE A 95 -3.87 18.94 4.58
CA ILE A 95 -4.55 20.17 4.09
C ILE A 95 -5.40 20.78 5.21
N ALA A 96 -6.11 19.96 5.97
CA ALA A 96 -6.95 20.42 7.07
C ALA A 96 -6.13 21.00 8.23
N ASP A 97 -4.96 20.44 8.52
CA ASP A 97 -4.04 20.90 9.57
C ASP A 97 -3.60 22.35 9.35
N MET A 98 -3.38 22.75 8.09
CA MET A 98 -3.00 24.13 7.73
C MET A 98 -4.01 25.19 8.16
N GLN A 99 -5.21 24.79 8.57
CA GLN A 99 -6.32 25.67 8.95
C GLN A 99 -6.85 25.34 10.35
N GLY A 100 -6.14 24.47 11.09
CA GLY A 100 -6.59 24.01 12.40
C GLY A 100 -7.87 23.18 12.34
N LEU A 101 -8.18 22.59 11.17
CA LEU A 101 -9.38 21.77 10.95
C LEU A 101 -9.13 20.26 11.12
N LYS A 102 -7.90 19.88 11.50
CA LYS A 102 -7.51 18.48 11.71
C LYS A 102 -8.46 17.75 12.69
N PRO A 103 -8.84 18.30 13.86
CA PRO A 103 -9.75 17.60 14.77
C PRO A 103 -11.11 17.25 14.13
N GLN A 104 -11.66 18.16 13.31
CA GLN A 104 -12.95 17.97 12.64
C GLN A 104 -12.86 16.91 11.55
N VAL A 105 -11.79 16.92 10.77
CA VAL A 105 -11.55 15.91 9.72
C VAL A 105 -11.30 14.54 10.35
N SER A 106 -10.47 14.45 11.39
CA SER A 106 -10.19 13.20 12.10
C SER A 106 -11.46 12.58 12.69
N ALA A 107 -12.36 13.38 13.28
CA ALA A 107 -13.63 12.86 13.82
C ALA A 107 -14.50 12.18 12.74
N ILE A 108 -14.52 12.71 11.50
CA ILE A 108 -15.24 12.11 10.38
C ILE A 108 -14.51 10.84 9.88
N THR A 109 -13.18 10.86 9.82
CA THR A 109 -12.37 9.70 9.45
C THR A 109 -12.60 8.54 10.43
N GLU A 110 -12.61 8.81 11.73
CA GLU A 110 -12.86 7.81 12.77
C GLU A 110 -14.27 7.23 12.67
N ALA A 111 -15.29 8.06 12.41
CA ALA A 111 -16.66 7.58 12.19
C ALA A 111 -16.74 6.61 11.00
N ALA A 112 -16.05 6.92 9.90
CA ALA A 112 -15.97 6.03 8.75
C ALA A 112 -15.25 4.72 9.07
N MET A 113 -14.16 4.78 9.85
CA MET A 113 -13.43 3.58 10.29
C MET A 113 -14.25 2.69 11.23
N ARG A 114 -15.18 3.27 12.01
CA ARG A 114 -16.15 2.52 12.82
C ARG A 114 -17.33 1.97 12.00
N GLY A 115 -17.40 2.27 10.70
CA GLY A 115 -18.51 1.87 9.83
C GLY A 115 -19.80 2.66 10.08
N GLU A 116 -19.73 3.80 10.76
CA GLU A 116 -20.89 4.66 11.03
C GLU A 116 -21.33 5.45 9.80
N ILE A 117 -20.40 5.70 8.87
CA ILE A 117 -20.65 6.36 7.59
C ILE A 117 -19.86 5.69 6.46
N GLU A 118 -20.45 5.69 5.27
CA GLU A 118 -19.83 5.12 4.07
C GLU A 118 -18.67 5.99 3.56
N PHE A 119 -17.74 5.39 2.81
CA PHE A 119 -16.54 6.09 2.30
C PHE A 119 -16.87 7.37 1.51
N ASN A 120 -17.82 7.29 0.58
CA ASN A 120 -18.20 8.44 -0.26
C ASN A 120 -18.75 9.59 0.59
N GLU A 121 -19.54 9.27 1.61
CA GLU A 121 -20.09 10.25 2.54
C GLU A 121 -18.99 10.86 3.41
N SER A 122 -18.09 10.04 3.95
CA SER A 122 -16.93 10.48 4.72
C SER A 122 -16.05 11.43 3.90
N LEU A 123 -15.71 11.07 2.67
CA LEU A 123 -14.93 11.93 1.78
C LEU A 123 -15.65 13.26 1.52
N THR A 124 -16.94 13.21 1.17
CA THR A 124 -17.73 14.41 0.89
C THR A 124 -17.75 15.36 2.10
N ARG A 125 -17.98 14.82 3.30
CA ARG A 125 -18.00 15.61 4.55
C ARG A 125 -16.63 16.21 4.87
N ARG A 126 -15.53 15.44 4.72
CA ARG A 126 -14.17 15.95 4.97
C ARG A 126 -13.78 17.03 3.96
N VAL A 127 -14.07 16.82 2.67
CA VAL A 127 -13.78 17.81 1.62
C VAL A 127 -14.62 19.08 1.81
N ALA A 128 -15.86 18.98 2.28
CA ALA A 128 -16.70 20.16 2.56
C ALA A 128 -16.10 21.08 3.63
N LEU A 129 -15.35 20.54 4.60
CA LEU A 129 -14.63 21.33 5.60
C LEU A 129 -13.51 22.18 4.99
N LEU A 130 -12.99 21.79 3.82
CA LEU A 130 -11.92 22.50 3.13
C LEU A 130 -12.43 23.67 2.27
N LYS A 131 -13.74 23.98 2.31
CA LYS A 131 -14.31 25.06 1.51
C LYS A 131 -13.71 26.43 1.88
N GLY A 132 -13.31 27.17 0.85
CA GLY A 132 -12.77 28.53 0.95
C GLY A 132 -11.26 28.60 1.15
N LEU A 133 -10.58 27.46 1.28
CA LEU A 133 -9.13 27.40 1.41
C LEU A 133 -8.44 27.75 0.10
N ASP A 134 -7.33 28.47 0.20
CA ASP A 134 -6.48 28.76 -0.95
C ASP A 134 -5.87 27.45 -1.50
N ALA A 135 -5.99 27.24 -2.81
CA ALA A 135 -5.44 26.06 -3.48
C ALA A 135 -3.92 25.97 -3.37
N ALA A 136 -3.22 27.08 -3.08
CA ALA A 136 -1.79 27.08 -2.74
C ALA A 136 -1.47 26.20 -1.52
N ALA A 137 -2.43 25.93 -0.62
CA ALA A 137 -2.26 24.98 0.47
C ALA A 137 -1.92 23.56 -0.03
N LEU A 138 -2.50 23.15 -1.17
CA LEU A 138 -2.18 21.84 -1.77
C LEU A 138 -0.70 21.75 -2.17
N GLN A 139 -0.18 22.83 -2.77
CA GLN A 139 1.23 22.90 -3.18
C GLN A 139 2.15 22.88 -1.96
N ARG A 140 1.80 23.60 -0.89
CA ARG A 140 2.56 23.56 0.36
C ARG A 140 2.58 22.16 1.00
N VAL A 141 1.47 21.43 1.00
CA VAL A 141 1.46 20.03 1.49
C VAL A 141 2.40 19.17 0.65
N PHE A 142 2.35 19.33 -0.67
CA PHE A 142 3.23 18.59 -1.59
C PHE A 142 4.72 18.90 -1.33
N ASP A 143 5.08 20.17 -1.14
CA ASP A 143 6.47 20.59 -1.00
C ASP A 143 7.03 20.36 0.42
N GLU A 144 6.22 20.54 1.46
CA GLU A 144 6.69 20.58 2.85
C GLU A 144 6.43 19.27 3.63
N ARG A 145 5.41 18.48 3.25
CA ARG A 145 4.92 17.35 4.07
C ARG A 145 5.02 16.00 3.38
N LEU A 146 4.88 15.96 2.06
CA LEU A 146 4.86 14.71 1.32
C LEU A 146 6.23 14.04 1.33
N GLN A 147 6.28 12.81 1.83
CA GLN A 147 7.46 11.95 1.79
C GLN A 147 7.05 10.58 1.26
N LEU A 148 7.91 10.00 0.42
CA LEU A 148 7.74 8.64 -0.03
C LEU A 148 7.88 7.67 1.13
N SER A 149 7.08 6.61 1.11
CA SER A 149 7.23 5.52 2.06
C SER A 149 8.61 4.86 1.93
N PRO A 150 9.19 4.37 3.05
CA PRO A 150 10.48 3.69 3.01
C PRO A 150 10.52 2.59 1.94
N GLY A 151 11.59 2.54 1.16
CA GLY A 151 11.76 1.54 0.10
C GLY A 151 10.99 1.80 -1.19
N ALA A 152 10.13 2.83 -1.27
CA ALA A 152 9.35 3.13 -2.47
C ALA A 152 10.24 3.32 -3.72
N GLU A 153 11.31 4.12 -3.61
CA GLU A 153 12.20 4.41 -4.73
C GLU A 153 12.91 3.14 -5.24
N ASN A 154 13.43 2.31 -4.32
CA ASN A 154 14.08 1.05 -4.67
C ASN A 154 13.11 0.07 -5.35
N MET A 155 11.89 -0.05 -4.81
CA MET A 155 10.84 -0.87 -5.40
C MET A 155 10.49 -0.39 -6.81
N LEU A 156 10.22 0.90 -6.98
CA LEU A 156 9.85 1.48 -8.28
C LEU A 156 10.99 1.32 -9.30
N ALA A 157 12.24 1.52 -8.90
CA ALA A 157 13.39 1.32 -9.76
C ALA A 157 13.50 -0.14 -10.25
N ALA A 158 13.34 -1.12 -9.35
CA ALA A 158 13.39 -2.54 -9.70
C ALA A 158 12.22 -2.96 -10.62
N VAL A 159 11.01 -2.50 -10.31
CA VAL A 159 9.79 -2.75 -11.09
C VAL A 159 9.93 -2.17 -12.50
N LYS A 160 10.44 -0.94 -12.62
CA LYS A 160 10.69 -0.29 -13.91
C LYS A 160 11.78 -1.01 -14.70
N ALA A 161 12.86 -1.45 -14.04
CA ALA A 161 13.91 -2.24 -14.69
C ALA A 161 13.40 -3.59 -15.19
N ALA A 162 12.40 -4.18 -14.53
CA ALA A 162 11.72 -5.40 -14.97
C ALA A 162 10.68 -5.16 -16.08
N GLY A 163 10.48 -3.92 -16.52
CA GLY A 163 9.51 -3.57 -17.57
C GLY A 163 8.04 -3.63 -17.10
N ILE A 164 7.81 -3.65 -15.79
CA ILE A 164 6.47 -3.68 -15.19
C ILE A 164 5.88 -2.27 -15.20
N LYS A 165 4.62 -2.16 -15.61
CA LYS A 165 3.88 -0.89 -15.63
C LYS A 165 3.45 -0.49 -14.23
N THR A 166 3.32 0.80 -13.98
CA THR A 166 2.95 1.35 -12.67
C THR A 166 1.65 2.14 -12.72
N LEU A 167 0.79 1.91 -11.74
CA LEU A 167 -0.49 2.60 -11.56
C LEU A 167 -0.58 3.14 -10.14
N LEU A 168 -0.83 4.44 -10.02
CA LEU A 168 -1.22 5.07 -8.75
C LEU A 168 -2.75 5.25 -8.74
N VAL A 169 -3.46 4.56 -7.86
CA VAL A 169 -4.93 4.59 -7.81
C VAL A 169 -5.40 4.93 -6.40
N SER A 170 -6.00 6.12 -6.22
CA SER A 170 -6.21 6.66 -4.88
C SER A 170 -7.54 7.37 -4.67
N GLY A 171 -8.06 7.26 -3.44
CA GLY A 171 -9.15 8.10 -2.95
C GLY A 171 -8.71 9.53 -2.60
N GLY A 172 -7.42 9.84 -2.70
CA GLY A 172 -6.87 11.20 -2.62
C GLY A 172 -7.19 12.02 -3.87
N PHE A 173 -6.33 12.99 -4.20
CA PHE A 173 -6.64 14.02 -5.19
C PHE A 173 -5.65 14.11 -6.36
N THR A 174 -6.15 14.40 -7.55
CA THR A 174 -5.39 14.54 -8.82
C THR A 174 -4.23 15.52 -8.71
N PHE A 175 -4.39 16.58 -7.93
CA PHE A 175 -3.31 17.52 -7.64
C PHE A 175 -2.01 16.82 -7.20
N PHE A 176 -2.11 15.83 -6.31
CA PHE A 176 -0.98 15.08 -5.77
C PHE A 176 -0.58 13.93 -6.70
N THR A 177 -1.54 13.11 -7.12
CA THR A 177 -1.25 11.91 -7.94
C THR A 177 -0.63 12.26 -9.29
N ASP A 178 -1.06 13.35 -9.95
CA ASP A 178 -0.48 13.77 -11.25
C ASP A 178 0.96 14.27 -11.09
N ARG A 179 1.24 15.01 -10.01
CA ARG A 179 2.61 15.47 -9.69
C ARG A 179 3.52 14.30 -9.34
N MET A 180 3.03 13.35 -8.53
CA MET A 180 3.75 12.13 -8.20
C MET A 180 4.01 11.27 -9.44
N LYS A 181 3.01 11.12 -10.31
CA LYS A 181 3.16 10.44 -11.60
C LYS A 181 4.30 11.05 -12.41
N ALA A 182 4.34 12.37 -12.54
CA ALA A 182 5.41 13.06 -13.25
C ALA A 182 6.78 12.90 -12.55
N ALA A 183 6.84 13.12 -11.24
CA ALA A 183 8.08 13.10 -10.46
C ALA A 183 8.73 11.71 -10.41
N LEU A 184 7.92 10.65 -10.29
CA LEU A 184 8.40 9.26 -10.20
C LEU A 184 8.42 8.54 -11.56
N GLY A 185 7.87 9.19 -12.60
CA GLY A 185 7.74 8.60 -13.93
C GLY A 185 6.81 7.38 -13.96
N LEU A 186 5.65 7.47 -13.30
CA LEU A 186 4.63 6.42 -13.30
C LEU A 186 3.85 6.40 -14.62
N ASP A 187 3.34 5.24 -15.02
CA ASP A 187 2.62 5.10 -16.29
C ASP A 187 1.18 5.62 -16.20
N TYR A 188 0.48 5.29 -15.12
CA TYR A 188 -0.93 5.60 -14.91
C TYR A 188 -1.17 6.25 -13.54
N ALA A 189 -2.17 7.14 -13.48
CA ALA A 189 -2.69 7.68 -12.23
C ALA A 189 -4.22 7.87 -12.33
N HIS A 190 -4.94 7.60 -11.25
CA HIS A 190 -6.38 7.86 -11.15
C HIS A 190 -6.77 8.20 -9.71
N SER A 191 -7.48 9.32 -9.53
CA SER A 191 -7.92 9.78 -8.22
C SER A 191 -9.03 10.83 -8.32
N ASN A 192 -9.55 11.28 -7.18
CA ASN A 192 -10.59 12.31 -7.14
C ASN A 192 -10.10 13.67 -7.63
N VAL A 193 -10.99 14.49 -8.17
CA VAL A 193 -10.68 15.87 -8.56
C VAL A 193 -11.26 16.83 -7.54
N LEU A 194 -10.44 17.58 -6.82
CA LEU A 194 -10.92 18.69 -5.99
C LEU A 194 -11.34 19.85 -6.89
N GLU A 195 -12.55 20.36 -6.68
CA GLU A 195 -13.03 21.53 -7.41
C GLU A 195 -12.35 22.80 -6.87
N ILE A 196 -11.70 23.54 -7.77
CA ILE A 196 -11.04 24.81 -7.49
C ILE A 196 -11.70 25.89 -8.36
N VAL A 197 -12.16 26.98 -7.73
CA VAL A 197 -12.72 28.15 -8.41
C VAL A 197 -12.07 29.40 -7.83
N ASP A 198 -11.62 30.31 -8.70
CA ASP A 198 -10.93 31.56 -8.31
C ASP A 198 -9.77 31.33 -7.32
N GLY A 199 -9.00 30.26 -7.55
CA GLY A 199 -7.85 29.88 -6.71
C GLY A 199 -8.22 29.28 -5.35
N LYS A 200 -9.49 28.97 -5.09
CA LYS A 200 -9.95 28.42 -3.81
C LYS A 200 -10.67 27.09 -3.96
N LEU A 201 -10.52 26.23 -2.95
CA LEU A 201 -11.26 24.98 -2.83
C LEU A 201 -12.75 25.28 -2.61
N THR A 202 -13.63 24.68 -3.40
CA THR A 202 -15.09 24.88 -3.22
C THR A 202 -15.68 23.98 -2.13
N GLY A 203 -14.90 23.00 -1.67
CA GLY A 203 -15.34 21.94 -0.77
C GLY A 203 -16.12 20.83 -1.46
N LYS A 204 -15.87 20.60 -2.77
CA LYS A 204 -16.49 19.53 -3.55
C LYS A 204 -15.47 18.72 -4.33
N VAL A 205 -15.85 17.48 -4.61
CA VAL A 205 -15.18 16.62 -5.60
C VAL A 205 -15.94 16.69 -6.92
N VAL A 206 -15.23 16.81 -8.04
CA VAL A 206 -15.79 16.82 -9.40
C VAL A 206 -15.90 15.40 -9.93
N GLY A 207 -17.05 15.05 -10.51
CA GLY A 207 -17.26 13.76 -11.17
C GLY A 207 -17.53 12.62 -10.18
N GLY A 208 -17.09 11.42 -10.54
CA GLY A 208 -17.21 10.23 -9.70
C GLY A 208 -16.21 10.23 -8.54
N ILE A 209 -16.56 9.54 -7.46
CA ILE A 209 -15.66 9.31 -6.33
C ILE A 209 -14.89 8.02 -6.57
N VAL A 210 -13.56 8.09 -6.49
CA VAL A 210 -12.66 6.94 -6.50
C VAL A 210 -12.75 6.21 -5.15
N ASN A 211 -13.77 5.36 -5.04
CA ASN A 211 -14.01 4.49 -3.90
C ASN A 211 -13.42 3.10 -4.13
N ALA A 212 -13.69 2.16 -3.21
CA ALA A 212 -13.14 0.80 -3.29
C ALA A 212 -13.47 0.08 -4.61
N GLU A 213 -14.69 0.28 -5.14
CA GLU A 213 -15.07 -0.34 -6.40
C GLU A 213 -14.41 0.36 -7.59
N GLU A 214 -14.34 1.69 -7.60
CA GLU A 214 -13.66 2.42 -8.66
C GLU A 214 -12.15 2.14 -8.69
N LYS A 215 -11.50 1.94 -7.52
CA LYS A 215 -10.11 1.48 -7.44
C LYS A 215 -9.94 0.14 -8.16
N LYS A 216 -10.82 -0.82 -7.89
CA LYS A 216 -10.83 -2.15 -8.55
C LYS A 216 -11.08 -2.01 -10.06
N LEU A 217 -12.12 -1.28 -10.48
CA LEU A 217 -12.46 -1.06 -11.89
C LEU A 217 -11.32 -0.38 -12.65
N THR A 218 -10.59 0.53 -12.00
CA THR A 218 -9.40 1.18 -12.59
C THR A 218 -8.31 0.16 -12.89
N ILE A 219 -8.03 -0.78 -12.00
CA ILE A 219 -7.06 -1.86 -12.25
C ILE A 219 -7.53 -2.73 -13.41
N GLU A 220 -8.80 -3.14 -13.43
CA GLU A 220 -9.35 -3.96 -14.52
C GLU A 220 -9.22 -3.25 -15.88
N ARG A 221 -9.51 -1.94 -15.92
CA ARG A 221 -9.36 -1.11 -17.12
C ARG A 221 -7.91 -1.02 -17.60
N VAL A 222 -6.96 -0.78 -16.69
CA VAL A 222 -5.52 -0.70 -17.05
C VAL A 222 -4.99 -2.08 -17.48
N CYS A 223 -5.41 -3.16 -16.80
CA CYS A 223 -5.07 -4.52 -17.22
C CYS A 223 -5.60 -4.82 -18.64
N ALA A 224 -6.83 -4.42 -18.95
CA ALA A 224 -7.40 -4.57 -20.29
C ALA A 224 -6.62 -3.77 -21.35
N GLU A 225 -6.23 -2.52 -21.05
CA GLU A 225 -5.40 -1.69 -21.93
C GLU A 225 -4.02 -2.33 -22.21
N LEU A 226 -3.45 -2.98 -21.19
CA LEU A 226 -2.17 -3.69 -21.29
C LEU A 226 -2.29 -5.11 -21.88
N ASN A 227 -3.50 -5.61 -22.16
CA ASN A 227 -3.78 -6.98 -22.57
C ASN A 227 -3.24 -8.04 -21.59
N ILE A 228 -3.40 -7.79 -20.29
CA ILE A 228 -3.01 -8.70 -19.20
C ILE A 228 -4.21 -9.07 -18.33
N ALA A 229 -4.12 -10.20 -17.63
CA ALA A 229 -5.11 -10.54 -16.60
C ALA A 229 -4.82 -9.77 -15.30
N PRO A 230 -5.84 -9.44 -14.47
CA PRO A 230 -5.62 -8.90 -13.12
C PRO A 230 -4.74 -9.79 -12.22
N SER A 231 -4.71 -11.11 -12.47
CA SER A 231 -3.79 -12.04 -11.81
C SER A 231 -2.30 -11.82 -12.15
N GLN A 232 -1.98 -10.94 -13.11
CA GLN A 232 -0.62 -10.51 -13.43
C GLN A 232 -0.30 -9.14 -12.81
N ALA A 233 -1.16 -8.62 -11.92
CA ALA A 233 -0.93 -7.40 -11.16
C ALA A 233 -0.49 -7.68 -9.72
N ILE A 234 0.45 -6.87 -9.25
CA ILE A 234 0.74 -6.67 -7.83
C ILE A 234 -0.10 -5.47 -7.37
N VAL A 235 -0.80 -5.59 -6.25
CA VAL A 235 -1.59 -4.51 -5.67
C VAL A 235 -1.13 -4.21 -4.25
N MET A 236 -0.85 -2.94 -3.96
CA MET A 236 -0.40 -2.47 -2.64
C MET A 236 -1.36 -1.46 -2.03
N GLY A 237 -1.66 -1.62 -0.74
CA GLY A 237 -2.53 -0.70 0.01
C GLY A 237 -2.47 -0.96 1.51
N ASP A 238 -3.05 -0.05 2.30
CA ASP A 238 -3.08 -0.11 3.76
C ASP A 238 -4.51 -0.19 4.33
N GLY A 239 -5.49 0.23 3.54
CA GLY A 239 -6.85 0.53 3.99
C GLY A 239 -7.90 -0.49 3.55
N ALA A 240 -9.03 -0.50 4.26
CA ALA A 240 -10.15 -1.38 3.91
C ALA A 240 -10.77 -1.05 2.54
N ASN A 241 -10.61 0.18 2.07
CA ASN A 241 -10.97 0.63 0.72
C ASN A 241 -10.13 -0.04 -0.38
N ASP A 242 -9.00 -0.67 -0.04
CA ASP A 242 -8.14 -1.36 -1.02
C ASP A 242 -8.50 -2.83 -1.20
N LEU A 243 -9.31 -3.39 -0.30
CA LEU A 243 -9.63 -4.82 -0.30
C LEU A 243 -10.25 -5.31 -1.61
N ASN A 244 -11.08 -4.49 -2.28
CA ASN A 244 -11.67 -4.87 -3.55
C ASN A 244 -10.64 -4.99 -4.67
N MET A 245 -9.67 -4.08 -4.72
CA MET A 245 -8.58 -4.16 -5.69
C MET A 245 -7.57 -5.26 -5.35
N MET A 246 -7.33 -5.52 -4.06
CA MET A 246 -6.46 -6.62 -3.61
C MET A 246 -7.01 -8.00 -3.98
N LYS A 247 -8.33 -8.19 -3.93
CA LYS A 247 -8.99 -9.48 -4.22
C LYS A 247 -8.83 -9.94 -5.67
N ILE A 248 -8.66 -9.02 -6.62
CA ILE A 248 -8.51 -9.38 -8.04
C ILE A 248 -7.04 -9.56 -8.45
N ALA A 249 -6.10 -9.19 -7.59
CA ALA A 249 -4.67 -9.19 -7.87
C ALA A 249 -4.09 -10.61 -7.87
N GLY A 250 -3.00 -10.83 -8.60
CA GLY A 250 -2.21 -12.05 -8.48
C GLY A 250 -1.43 -12.10 -7.16
N LEU A 251 -1.02 -10.91 -6.68
CA LEU A 251 -0.36 -10.75 -5.40
C LEU A 251 -0.82 -9.44 -4.76
N SER A 252 -1.36 -9.52 -3.54
CA SER A 252 -1.72 -8.34 -2.76
C SER A 252 -0.75 -8.14 -1.60
N VAL A 253 -0.36 -6.88 -1.37
CA VAL A 253 0.59 -6.48 -0.33
C VAL A 253 -0.07 -5.45 0.58
N ALA A 254 -0.28 -5.84 1.83
CA ALA A 254 -0.69 -4.96 2.90
C ALA A 254 0.54 -4.21 3.43
N PHE A 255 0.66 -2.90 3.18
CA PHE A 255 1.76 -2.09 3.68
C PHE A 255 1.33 -1.35 4.95
N ARG A 256 1.96 -1.64 6.09
CA ARG A 256 1.65 -1.05 7.41
C ARG A 256 0.14 -0.99 7.71
N ALA A 257 -0.57 -1.98 7.19
CA ALA A 257 -2.01 -1.92 7.01
C ALA A 257 -2.78 -2.22 8.29
N LYS A 258 -4.06 -1.87 8.29
CA LYS A 258 -4.98 -2.21 9.38
C LYS A 258 -5.12 -3.74 9.52
N PRO A 259 -5.42 -4.27 10.73
CA PRO A 259 -5.52 -5.73 10.95
C PRO A 259 -6.42 -6.46 9.95
N VAL A 260 -7.56 -5.87 9.58
CA VAL A 260 -8.51 -6.43 8.61
C VAL A 260 -7.93 -6.59 7.20
N VAL A 261 -7.00 -5.71 6.82
CA VAL A 261 -6.34 -5.73 5.51
C VAL A 261 -5.22 -6.76 5.51
N ARG A 262 -4.40 -6.78 6.57
CA ARG A 262 -3.32 -7.77 6.74
C ARG A 262 -3.83 -9.20 6.74
N ALA A 263 -5.00 -9.45 7.30
CA ALA A 263 -5.61 -10.78 7.33
C ALA A 263 -6.11 -11.26 5.95
N GLN A 264 -6.30 -10.36 4.98
CA GLN A 264 -6.84 -10.67 3.65
C GLN A 264 -5.82 -10.54 2.53
N ALA A 265 -4.71 -9.83 2.75
CA ALA A 265 -3.65 -9.70 1.76
C ALA A 265 -2.78 -10.96 1.67
N SER A 266 -2.14 -11.18 0.52
CA SER A 266 -1.21 -12.29 0.32
C SER A 266 0.07 -12.13 1.16
N VAL A 267 0.53 -10.89 1.31
CA VAL A 267 1.74 -10.50 2.05
C VAL A 267 1.43 -9.29 2.91
N ALA A 268 2.01 -9.20 4.10
CA ALA A 268 2.00 -7.99 4.92
C ALA A 268 3.44 -7.51 5.20
N LEU A 269 3.70 -6.23 4.94
CA LEU A 269 4.96 -5.54 5.25
C LEU A 269 4.67 -4.50 6.34
N ASN A 270 4.94 -4.84 7.59
CA ASN A 270 4.65 -4.02 8.76
C ASN A 270 5.86 -3.20 9.21
N PHE A 271 7.07 -3.74 9.03
CA PHE A 271 8.30 -3.20 9.60
C PHE A 271 9.29 -2.77 8.52
N VAL A 272 9.46 -3.58 7.48
CA VAL A 272 10.32 -3.24 6.33
C VAL A 272 9.67 -2.21 5.41
N GLY A 273 10.44 -1.69 4.45
CA GLY A 273 9.93 -0.79 3.40
C GLY A 273 9.15 -1.52 2.31
N LEU A 274 8.58 -0.76 1.38
CA LEU A 274 7.89 -1.28 0.19
C LEU A 274 8.80 -2.16 -0.68
N ASP A 275 10.11 -1.94 -0.66
CA ASP A 275 11.11 -2.78 -1.32
C ASP A 275 11.27 -4.17 -0.68
N GLY A 276 10.67 -4.42 0.48
CA GLY A 276 10.51 -5.76 1.06
C GLY A 276 9.72 -6.73 0.17
N ILE A 277 9.05 -6.24 -0.87
CA ILE A 277 8.45 -7.11 -1.89
C ILE A 277 9.50 -7.77 -2.80
N LEU A 278 10.69 -7.17 -2.97
CA LEU A 278 11.67 -7.66 -3.94
C LEU A 278 12.31 -9.00 -3.51
N PRO A 279 12.74 -9.20 -2.25
CA PRO A 279 13.22 -10.51 -1.79
C PRO A 279 12.15 -11.62 -1.85
N ILE A 280 10.87 -11.23 -1.73
CA ILE A 280 9.74 -12.14 -1.86
C ILE A 280 9.62 -12.66 -3.30
N LEU A 281 9.96 -11.82 -4.27
CA LEU A 281 9.83 -12.06 -5.70
C LEU A 281 11.16 -12.44 -6.40
N ALA A 282 12.19 -12.74 -5.61
CA ALA A 282 13.56 -13.06 -6.06
C ALA A 282 13.72 -14.52 -6.50
#